data_AF-A0A2N7QY38-F1
#
_entry.id   AF-A0A2N7QY38-F1
#
_cell.length_a   1.000
_cell.length_b   1.000
_cell.length_c   1.000
_cell.angle_alpha   90.00
_cell.angle_beta   90.00
_cell.angle_gamma   90.00
#
_symmetry.space_group_name_H-M   'P 1'
#
loop_
_entity.id
_entity.type
_entity.pdbx_description
1 polymer ?
#
loop_
_entity_poly.entity_id
_entity_poly.type
_entity_poly.pdbx_seq_one_letter_code
_entity_poly.pdbx_strand_id
1 'polypeptide(L)' 'MVSPVVEYVVTRKRGEGWNVVRNGAPIGRRYVLVSALEFATHLAEREAVRSGQSTRVVMDREETHCLPSYRPWRQAA' A
#
# COMPACT_ATOMS: atom_id res chain seq x y z
N MET A 1 9.39 12.72 23.64
CA MET A 1 8.01 12.23 23.44
C MET A 1 7.91 11.75 22.00
N VAL A 2 7.64 10.46 21.77
CA VAL A 2 7.42 9.94 20.42
C VAL A 2 6.00 10.36 20.04
N SER A 3 5.85 11.34 19.15
CA SER A 3 4.53 11.68 18.62
C SER A 3 3.95 10.45 17.92
N PRO A 4 2.70 10.06 18.20
CA PRO A 4 2.11 8.89 17.56
C PRO A 4 2.03 9.13 16.06
N VAL A 5 2.75 8.32 15.29
CA VAL A 5 2.71 8.35 13.83
C VAL A 5 1.48 7.55 13.39
N VAL A 6 0.62 8.16 12.58
CA VAL A 6 -0.51 7.44 11.96
C VAL A 6 0.02 6.67 10.76
N GLU A 7 -0.11 5.35 10.80
CA GLU A 7 0.42 4.48 9.74
C GLU A 7 -0.70 3.94 8.85
N TYR A 8 -0.51 4.13 7.55
CA TYR A 8 -1.32 3.58 6.48
C TYR A 8 -0.53 2.48 5.78
N VAL A 9 -0.99 1.23 5.88
CA VAL A 9 -0.34 0.08 5.27
C VAL A 9 -1.14 -0.38 4.05
N VAL A 10 -0.46 -0.46 2.90
CA VAL A 10 -0.99 -1.03 1.66
C VAL A 10 -0.52 -2.48 1.57
N THR A 11 -1.45 -3.42 1.73
CA THR A 11 -1.19 -4.86 1.70
C THR A 11 -1.88 -5.51 0.51
N ARG A 12 -1.26 -6.52 -0.08
CA ARG A 12 -1.92 -7.32 -1.11
C ARG A 12 -2.63 -8.50 -0.46
N LYS A 13 -3.87 -8.74 -0.88
CA LYS A 13 -4.66 -9.89 -0.49
C LYS A 13 -4.98 -10.70 -1.73
N ARG A 14 -4.48 -11.93 -1.80
CA ARG A 14 -4.67 -12.84 -2.94
C ARG A 14 -6.15 -13.01 -3.25
N GLY A 15 -6.51 -12.87 -4.53
CA GLY A 15 -7.90 -12.94 -5.00
C GLY A 15 -8.73 -11.67 -4.73
N GLU A 16 -8.23 -10.74 -3.92
CA GLU A 16 -8.98 -9.54 -3.53
C GLU A 16 -8.32 -8.23 -3.99
N GLY A 17 -7.02 -8.23 -4.32
CA GLY A 17 -6.33 -7.02 -4.77
C GLY A 17 -5.57 -6.38 -3.61
N TRP A 18 -5.71 -5.07 -3.41
CA TRP A 18 -4.93 -4.28 -2.47
C TRP A 18 -5.82 -3.68 -1.38
N ASN A 19 -5.51 -3.97 -0.13
CA ASN A 19 -6.16 -3.40 1.04
C ASN A 19 -5.34 -2.24 1.59
N VAL A 20 -6.04 -1.23 2.09
CA VAL A 20 -5.45 -0.13 2.83
C VAL A 20 -5.91 -0.26 4.28
N VAL A 21 -4.93 -0.24 5.19
CA VAL A 21 -5.11 -0.47 6.62
C VAL A 21 -4.58 0.74 7.38
N ARG A 22 -5.34 1.28 8.32
CA ARG A 22 -4.92 2.37 9.22
C ARG A 22 -4.77 1.82 10.62
N ASN A 23 -3.57 1.89 11.20
CA ASN A 23 -3.28 1.40 12.55
C ASN A 23 -3.85 -0.02 12.82
N GLY A 24 -3.72 -0.92 11.84
CA GLY A 24 -4.24 -2.30 11.92
C GLY A 24 -5.71 -2.50 11.51
N ALA A 25 -6.50 -1.45 11.31
CA ALA A 25 -7.89 -1.54 10.88
C ALA A 25 -8.05 -1.35 9.35
N PRO A 26 -8.74 -2.25 8.62
CA PRO A 26 -8.98 -2.07 7.19
C PRO A 26 -9.93 -0.89 6.95
N ILE A 27 -9.53 0.02 6.06
CA ILE A 27 -10.31 1.24 5.74
C ILE A 27 -10.76 1.28 4.28
N GLY A 28 -10.19 0.41 3.43
CA GLY A 28 -10.57 0.37 2.03
C GLY A 28 -9.84 -0.70 1.23
N ARG A 29 -10.33 -0.91 0.01
CA ARG A 29 -9.82 -1.88 -0.95
C ARG A 29 -9.79 -1.29 -2.36
N ARG A 30 -8.76 -1.63 -3.14
CA ARG A 30 -8.61 -1.28 -4.55
C ARG A 30 -8.05 -2.46 -5.33
N TYR A 31 -8.39 -2.58 -6.60
CA TYR A 31 -7.94 -3.71 -7.43
C TYR A 31 -6.51 -3.52 -7.96
N VAL A 32 -6.07 -2.27 -8.09
CA VAL A 32 -4.74 -1.91 -8.64
C VAL A 32 -3.90 -1.24 -7.56
N LEU A 33 -2.60 -1.55 -7.55
CA LEU A 33 -1.64 -1.03 -6.56
C LEU A 33 -1.61 0.50 -6.54
N VAL A 34 -1.47 1.11 -7.72
CA VAL A 34 -1.39 2.57 -7.86
C VAL A 34 -2.60 3.24 -7.23
N SER A 35 -3.81 2.74 -7.50
CA SER A 35 -5.03 3.29 -6.90
C SER A 35 -5.10 3.10 -5.38
N ALA A 36 -4.52 2.01 -4.85
CA ALA A 36 -4.44 1.80 -3.40
C ALA A 36 -3.46 2.78 -2.74
N LEU A 37 -2.33 3.03 -3.39
CA LEU A 37 -1.33 4.00 -2.94
C LEU A 37 -1.88 5.43 -2.98
N GLU A 38 -2.48 5.85 -4.10
CA GLU A 38 -3.12 7.17 -4.21
C GLU A 38 -4.18 7.36 -3.11
N PHE A 39 -4.99 6.33 -2.86
CA PHE A 39 -5.99 6.37 -1.80
C PHE A 39 -5.36 6.50 -0.40
N ALA A 40 -4.32 5.72 -0.10
CA ALA A 40 -3.62 5.79 1.18
C ALA A 40 -2.92 7.13 1.38
N THR A 41 -2.25 7.65 0.35
CA THR A 41 -1.57 8.94 0.36
C THR A 41 -2.56 10.08 0.60
N HIS A 42 -3.69 10.09 -0.11
CA HIS A 42 -4.70 11.13 0.08
C HIS A 42 -5.26 11.15 1.52
N LEU A 43 -5.46 9.97 2.12
CA LEU A 43 -5.89 9.88 3.52
C LEU A 43 -4.81 10.31 4.51
N ALA A 44 -3.56 9.96 4.25
CA ALA A 44 -2.42 10.40 5.05
C ALA A 44 -2.27 11.93 5.02
N GLU A 45 -2.29 12.54 3.83
CA GLU A 45 -2.22 14.00 3.67
C GLU A 45 -3.35 14.71 4.40
N ARG A 46 -4.59 14.22 4.22
CA ARG A 46 -5.76 14.81 4.88
C ARG A 46 -5.68 14.71 6.41
N GLU A 47 -5.19 13.60 6.93
CA GLU A 47 -4.98 13.41 8.37
C GLU A 47 -3.88 14.35 8.90
N ALA A 48 -2.76 14.47 8.18
CA ALA A 48 -1.66 15.35 8.55
C ALA A 48 -2.12 16.81 8.64
N VAL A 49 -2.91 17.28 7.68
CA VAL A 49 -3.49 18.63 7.68
C VAL A 49 -4.47 18.82 8.84
N ARG A 50 -5.31 17.83 9.14
CA ARG A 50 -6.37 17.95 10.16
C ARG A 50 -5.84 17.85 11.60
N SER A 51 -4.91 16.93 11.84
CA SER A 51 -4.48 16.54 13.18
C SER A 51 -3.11 17.11 13.58
N GLY A 52 -2.32 17.57 12.60
CA GLY A 52 -0.92 17.93 12.82
C GLY A 52 -0.03 16.73 13.16
N GLN A 53 -0.55 15.50 13.10
CA GLN A 53 0.22 14.28 13.37
C GLN A 53 1.08 13.91 12.16
N SER A 54 2.26 13.35 12.43
CA SER A 54 3.05 12.72 11.39
C SER A 54 2.34 11.49 10.86
N THR A 55 2.28 11.37 9.54
CA THR A 55 1.63 10.24 8.86
C THR A 55 2.65 9.51 8.01
N ARG A 56 2.51 8.19 7.90
CA ARG A 56 3.36 7.36 7.06
C ARG A 56 2.51 6.43 6.21
N VAL A 57 2.88 6.30 4.93
CA VAL A 57 2.34 5.26 4.05
C VAL A 57 3.42 4.20 3.85
N VAL A 58 3.08 2.94 4.12
CA VAL A 58 3.98 1.79 3.99
C VAL A 58 3.33 0.79 3.05
N MET A 59 4.13 0.17 2.18
CA MET A 59 3.69 -1.00 1.43
C MET A 59 4.26 -2.24 2.10
N ASP A 60 3.42 -3.24 2.32
CA ASP A 60 3.89 -4.51 2.87
C ASP A 60 4.83 -5.20 1.88
N ARG A 61 5.99 -5.61 2.40
CA ARG A 61 7.15 -6.05 1.61
C ARG A 61 6.99 -7.47 1.08
N GLU A 62 6.08 -8.26 1.65
CA GLU A 62 5.98 -9.68 1.33
C GLU A 62 5.59 -9.97 -0.14
N GLU A 63 4.99 -9.02 -0.87
CA GLU A 63 4.41 -9.33 -2.20
C GLU A 63 5.00 -8.59 -3.41
N THR A 64 6.03 -7.75 -3.26
CA THR A 64 6.69 -7.10 -4.41
C THR A 64 7.63 -8.04 -5.19
N HIS A 65 7.97 -9.21 -4.65
CA HIS A 65 8.87 -10.18 -5.30
C HIS A 65 8.18 -11.14 -6.28
N CYS A 66 6.86 -11.10 -6.41
CA CYS A 66 6.16 -11.89 -7.42
C CYS A 66 6.04 -11.11 -8.73
N LEU A 67 7.18 -10.81 -9.37
CA LEU A 67 7.18 -10.60 -10.82
C LEU A 67 6.65 -11.91 -11.44
N PRO A 68 5.67 -11.87 -12.36
CA PRO A 68 5.28 -13.06 -13.09
C PRO A 68 6.53 -13.55 -13.80
N SER A 69 7.02 -14.71 -13.37
CA SER A 69 8.16 -15.47 -13.90
C SER A 69 8.69 -14.87 -15.20
N TYR A 70 9.82 -14.17 -15.10
CA TYR A 70 10.63 -13.74 -16.23
C TYR A 70 10.70 -14.89 -17.23
N ARG A 71 9.90 -14.83 -18.31
CA ARG A 71 10.04 -15.75 -19.43
C ARG A 71 11.17 -15.17 -20.26
N PRO A 72 12.39 -15.74 -20.23
CA PRO A 72 13.37 -15.36 -21.23
C PRO A 72 12.72 -15.59 -22.59
N TRP A 73 12.78 -14.58 -23.46
CA TRP A 73 12.29 -14.69 -24.83
C TRP A 73 12.94 -15.94 -25.44
N ARG A 74 12.14 -16.86 -25.99
CA ARG A 74 12.70 -18.03 -26.68
C ARG A 74 13.49 -17.49 -27.86
N GLN A 75 14.79 -17.72 -27.85
CA GLN A 75 15.64 -17.52 -29.01
C GLN A 75 15.10 -18.43 -30.12
N ALA A 76 14.73 -17.85 -31.26
CA ALA A 76 14.39 -18.62 -32.44
C ALA A 76 15.65 -19.40 -32.88
N ALA A 77 15.46 -20.69 -33.15
CA ALA A 77 16.51 -21.61 -33.60
C ALA A 77 17.01 -21.28 -35.00
#